data_AF-A0A5R2N0H2-F1
#
_entry.id   AF-A0A5R2N0H2-F1
#
_cell.length_a   1.000
_cell.length_b   1.000
_cell.length_c   1.000
_cell.angle_alpha   90.00
_cell.angle_beta   90.00
_cell.angle_gamma   90.00
#
_symmetry.space_group_name_H-M   'P 1'
#
loop_
_entity.id
_entity.type
_entity.pdbx_description
1 polymer ?
#
loop_
_entity_poly.entity_id
_entity_poly.type
_entity_poly.pdbx_seq_one_letter_code
_entity_poly.pdbx_strand_id
1 'polypeptide(L)'
;MDALYGLFIAPFADFGFMQRALFGSLMLSLGACPIGVFLMLRRMSLSGDAMAHAILPGAAAGFLFYGLEILPMTIGGLIAGIIVA
;
A
#
# COMPACT_ATOMS: atom_id res chain seq x y z
N MET A 1 24.26 9.17 -23.86
CA MET A 1 23.66 9.46 -22.54
C MET A 1 22.12 9.40 -22.60
N ASP A 2 21.53 9.58 -23.78
CA ASP A 2 20.06 9.57 -23.98
C ASP A 2 19.41 8.19 -23.80
N ALA A 3 20.10 7.10 -24.17
CA ALA A 3 19.55 5.75 -24.01
C ALA A 3 19.35 5.35 -22.53
N LEU A 4 20.24 5.79 -21.63
CA LEU A 4 20.11 5.56 -20.19
C LEU A 4 18.96 6.39 -19.61
N TYR A 5 18.81 7.64 -20.03
CA TYR A 5 17.70 8.49 -19.61
C TYR A 5 16.35 7.96 -20.10
N GLY A 6 16.28 7.50 -21.36
CA GLY A 6 15.09 6.89 -21.95
C GLY A 6 14.67 5.57 -21.27
N LEU A 7 15.63 4.80 -20.76
CA LEU A 7 15.32 3.53 -20.09
C LEU A 7 14.90 3.73 -18.63
N PHE A 8 15.57 4.64 -17.90
CA PHE A 8 15.41 4.76 -16.45
C PHE A 8 14.55 5.93 -15.97
N ILE A 9 14.49 7.05 -16.72
CA ILE A 9 13.77 8.26 -16.27
C ILE A 9 12.51 8.50 -17.10
N ALA A 10 12.57 8.35 -18.43
CA ALA A 10 11.41 8.57 -19.29
C ALA A 10 10.13 7.82 -18.85
N PRO A 11 10.16 6.53 -18.44
CA PRO A 11 8.94 5.84 -18.02
C PRO A 11 8.30 6.44 -16.75
N PHE A 12 9.08 7.09 -15.88
CA PHE A 12 8.56 7.79 -14.71
C PHE A 12 8.20 9.25 -15.01
N ALA A 13 8.80 9.88 -16.02
CA ALA A 13 8.51 11.26 -16.39
C ALA A 13 7.25 11.37 -17.27
N ASP A 14 7.05 10.43 -18.20
CA ASP A 14 6.01 10.52 -19.24
C ASP A 14 4.68 9.87 -18.84
N PHE A 15 4.70 8.86 -17.95
CA PHE A 15 3.48 8.13 -17.56
C PHE A 15 3.00 8.50 -16.16
N GLY A 16 1.89 9.25 -16.09
CA GLY A 16 1.28 9.65 -14.81
C GLY A 16 0.87 8.48 -13.90
N PHE A 17 0.55 7.30 -14.46
CA PHE A 17 0.33 6.08 -13.67
C PHE A 17 1.59 5.64 -12.92
N MET A 18 2.74 5.67 -13.59
CA MET A 18 4.02 5.27 -13.01
C MET A 18 4.44 6.23 -11.89
N GLN A 19 4.19 7.54 -12.06
CA GLN A 19 4.41 8.54 -11.00
C GLN A 19 3.55 8.27 -9.77
N ARG A 20 2.26 8.00 -9.96
CA ARG A 20 1.33 7.68 -8.87
C ARG A 20 1.73 6.39 -8.15
N ALA A 21 2.16 5.37 -8.89
CA ALA A 21 2.65 4.12 -8.32
C ALA A 21 3.94 4.33 -7.52
N LEU A 22 4.90 5.10 -8.06
CA LEU A 22 6.14 5.43 -7.37
C LEU A 22 5.88 6.21 -6.08
N PHE A 23 5.08 7.28 -6.17
CA PHE A 23 4.70 8.08 -5.01
C PHE A 23 3.97 7.23 -3.96
N GLY A 24 3.03 6.40 -4.40
CA GLY A 24 2.32 5.46 -3.54
C GLY A 24 3.27 4.50 -2.82
N SER A 25 4.20 3.88 -3.54
CA SER A 25 5.19 2.97 -2.95
C SER A 25 6.10 3.67 -1.95
N LEU A 26 6.52 4.90 -2.24
CA LEU A 26 7.41 5.67 -1.39
C LEU A 26 6.72 6.12 -0.10
N MET A 27 5.48 6.61 -0.20
CA MET A 27 4.63 6.91 0.95
C MET A 27 4.39 5.66 1.81
N LEU A 28 4.12 4.51 1.17
CA LEU A 28 3.88 3.25 1.86
C LEU A 28 5.13 2.75 2.59
N SER A 29 6.31 2.80 1.96
CA SER A 29 7.57 2.41 2.59
C SER A 29 7.91 3.30 3.80
N LEU A 30 7.73 4.61 3.68
CA LEU A 30 7.97 5.54 4.80
C LEU A 30 7.07 5.25 6.01
N GLY A 31 5.81 4.86 5.78
CA GLY A 31 4.87 4.49 6.85
C GLY A 31 5.10 3.08 7.41
N ALA A 32 5.35 2.09 6.55
CA ALA A 32 5.44 0.68 6.96
C ALA A 32 6.76 0.33 7.65
N CYS A 33 7.88 0.96 7.27
CA CYS A 33 9.19 0.71 7.87
C CYS A 33 9.22 0.90 9.40
N PRO A 34 8.77 2.02 9.99
CA PRO A 34 8.81 2.20 11.44
C PRO A 34 7.90 1.20 12.17
N ILE A 35 6.73 0.89 11.61
CA ILE A 35 5.80 -0.11 12.16
C ILE A 35 6.46 -1.49 12.17
N GLY A 36 7.12 -1.88 11.08
CA GLY A 36 7.83 -3.16 10.96
C GLY A 36 8.96 -3.29 11.97
N VAL A 37 9.78 -2.25 12.15
CA VAL A 37 10.85 -2.24 13.16
C VAL A 37 10.28 -2.35 14.57
N PHE A 38 9.22 -1.60 14.88
CA PHE A 38 8.55 -1.66 16.19
C PHE A 38 7.99 -3.05 16.49
N LEU A 39 7.28 -3.66 15.54
CA LEU A 39 6.73 -5.01 15.69
C LEU A 39 7.84 -6.06 15.84
N MET A 40 8.94 -5.92 15.10
CA MET A 40 10.09 -6.82 15.21
C MET A 40 10.74 -6.78 16.59
N LEU A 41 10.99 -5.57 17.11
CA LEU A 41 11.53 -5.39 18.47
C LEU A 41 10.60 -5.98 19.54
N ARG A 42 9.29 -5.95 19.31
CA ARG A 42 8.28 -6.51 20.23
C ARG A 42 8.03 -8.02 20.03
N ARG A 43 8.81 -8.70 19.18
CA ARG A 43 8.63 -10.13 18.82
C ARG A 43 7.26 -10.45 18.21
N MET A 44 6.65 -9.47 17.54
CA MET A 44 5.34 -9.57 16.90
C MET A 44 5.44 -9.43 15.36
N SER A 45 6.50 -10.00 14.76
CA SER A 45 6.71 -9.88 13.30
C SER A 45 5.57 -10.48 12.47
N LEU A 46 4.88 -11.50 13.00
CA LEU A 46 3.77 -12.20 12.33
C LEU A 46 2.46 -11.40 12.34
N SER A 47 2.32 -10.42 13.25
CA SER A 47 1.14 -9.55 13.31
C SER A 47 0.99 -8.69 12.06
N GLY A 48 2.10 -8.30 11.43
CA GLY A 48 2.08 -7.58 10.15
C GLY A 48 1.48 -8.40 9.01
N ASP A 49 1.81 -9.69 8.95
CA ASP A 49 1.28 -10.61 7.93
C ASP A 49 -0.23 -10.85 8.13
N ALA A 50 -0.66 -11.02 9.39
CA ALA A 50 -2.08 -11.14 9.74
C ALA A 50 -2.88 -9.86 9.37
N MET A 51 -2.34 -8.67 9.64
CA MET A 51 -2.98 -7.41 9.25
C MET A 51 -3.11 -7.29 7.72
N ALA A 52 -2.09 -7.66 6.95
CA ALA A 52 -2.16 -7.60 5.49
C ALA A 52 -3.25 -8.53 4.92
N HIS A 53 -3.36 -9.75 5.46
CA HIS A 53 -4.39 -10.71 5.09
C HIS A 53 -5.81 -10.28 5.51
N ALA A 54 -5.94 -9.43 6.53
CA ALA A 54 -7.22 -8.85 6.95
C ALA A 54 -7.63 -7.64 6.10
N ILE A 55 -6.68 -6.79 5.70
CA ILE A 55 -6.95 -5.55 4.96
C ILE A 55 -7.46 -5.85 3.55
N LEU A 56 -6.90 -6.83 2.85
CA LEU A 56 -7.30 -7.23 1.49
C LEU A 56 -8.80 -7.56 1.35
N PRO A 57 -9.38 -8.49 2.15
CA PRO A 57 -10.81 -8.78 2.12
C PRO A 57 -11.66 -7.59 2.57
N GLY A 58 -11.20 -6.76 3.52
CA GLY A 58 -11.87 -5.52 3.90
C GLY A 58 -12.01 -4.54 2.74
N ALA A 59 -10.94 -4.35 1.97
CA ALA A 59 -10.96 -3.52 0.76
C ALA A 59 -11.83 -4.14 -0.35
N ALA A 60 -11.79 -5.47 -0.51
CA ALA A 60 -12.63 -6.19 -1.46
C ALA A 60 -14.13 -6.07 -1.13
N ALA A 61 -14.49 -6.10 0.16
CA ALA A 61 -15.87 -5.83 0.60
C ALA A 61 -16.28 -4.38 0.29
N GLY A 62 -15.40 -3.40 0.54
CA GLY A 62 -15.65 -2.00 0.16
C GLY A 62 -15.90 -1.83 -1.35
N PHE A 63 -15.12 -2.53 -2.17
CA PHE A 63 -15.32 -2.59 -3.62
C PHE A 63 -16.65 -3.24 -4.02
N LEU A 64 -17.04 -4.34 -3.36
CA LEU A 64 -18.28 -5.06 -3.68
C LEU A 64 -19.53 -4.19 -3.45
N PHE A 65 -19.56 -3.41 -2.38
CA PHE A 65 -20.74 -2.62 -2.00
C PHE A 65 -20.82 -1.26 -2.68
N TYR A 66 -19.68 -0.62 -2.98
CA TYR A 66 -19.63 0.76 -3.47
C TYR A 66 -18.90 0.93 -4.81
N GLY A 67 -18.47 -0.17 -5.45
CA GLY A 67 -17.78 -0.14 -6.73
C GLY A 67 -16.34 0.40 -6.63
N LEU A 68 -15.90 1.11 -7.67
CA LEU A 68 -14.52 1.63 -7.81
C LEU A 68 -14.23 2.90 -6.99
N GLU A 69 -15.12 3.24 -6.05
CA GLU A 69 -14.93 4.36 -5.13
C GLU A 69 -13.75 4.08 -4.18
N ILE A 70 -12.75 4.96 -4.15
CA ILE A 70 -11.51 4.79 -3.38
C ILE A 70 -11.79 4.87 -1.87
N LEU A 71 -12.75 5.70 -1.47
CA LEU A 71 -13.06 6.01 -0.07
C LEU A 71 -13.61 4.78 0.67
N PRO A 72 -14.64 4.07 0.15
CA PRO A 72 -15.15 2.84 0.74
C PRO A 72 -14.13 1.70 0.79
N MET A 73 -13.30 1.54 -0.25
CA MET A 73 -12.23 0.53 -0.25
C MET A 73 -11.20 0.80 0.85
N THR A 74 -10.81 2.06 1.04
CA THR A 74 -9.86 2.48 2.08
C THR A 74 -10.45 2.29 3.48
N ILE A 75 -11.71 2.69 3.68
CA ILE A 75 -12.41 2.52 4.96
C ILE A 75 -12.58 1.04 5.29
N GLY A 76 -13.00 0.21 4.33
CA GLY A 76 -13.20 -1.23 4.53
C GLY A 76 -11.90 -1.93 4.92
N GLY A 77 -10.80 -1.63 4.23
CA GLY A 77 -9.47 -2.16 4.59
C GLY A 77 -9.00 -1.69 5.97
N LEU A 78 -9.21 -0.41 6.31
CA LEU A 78 -8.82 0.16 7.60
C LEU A 78 -9.61 -0.45 8.76
N ILE A 79 -10.92 -0.59 8.63
CA ILE A 79 -11.78 -1.24 9.63
C ILE A 79 -11.35 -2.69 9.84
N ALA A 80 -11.14 -3.45 8.75
CA ALA A 80 -10.72 -4.84 8.86
C ALA A 80 -9.33 -4.98 9.54
N GLY A 81 -8.39 -4.08 9.21
CA GLY A 81 -7.09 -4.03 9.87
C GLY A 81 -7.17 -3.71 11.36
N ILE A 82 -8.00 -2.73 11.75
CA ILE A 82 -8.20 -2.34 13.17
C ILE A 82 -8.86 -3.47 13.98
N ILE A 83 -9.78 -4.22 13.39
CA ILE A 83 -10.47 -5.32 14.09
C ILE A 83 -9.50 -6.47 14.41
N VAL A 84 -8.49 -6.69 13.57
CA VAL A 84 -7.50 -7.77 13.73
C VAL A 84 -6.30 -7.37 14.58
N ALA A 85 -5.94 -6.09 14.61
CA ALA A 85 -4.80 -5.55 15.37
C ALA A 85 -4.98 -5.67 16.89
#